data_AF-A0ABD1D6B6-F1
#
_entry.id   AF-A0ABD1D6B6-F1
#
_cell.length_a   1.000
_cell.length_b   1.000
_cell.length_c   1.000
_cell.angle_alpha   90.00
_cell.angle_beta   90.00
_cell.angle_gamma   90.00
#
_symmetry.space_group_name_H-M   'P 1'
#
loop_
_entity.id
_entity.type
_entity.pdbx_description
1 polymer ?
#
loop_
_entity_poly.entity_id
_entity_poly.type
_entity_poly.pdbx_seq_one_letter_code
_entity_poly.pdbx_strand_id
1 'polypeptide(L)'
;MKPPADDPLQYCRFCFSQYRVEPLLSGGPKDQQLVKQIRSLVQIELDPNQAATTAICSRCRHQLTEFQLFRDRCSHHDSIVREKVEGSQSSQNDMWYAVETLGDGEDSNDDEASLSKDDPLQGVSDVVSKNKTRESFWRAISQDVGVIPDHIKRTLELTGFYRNASLGMISPTTIKQIEQDMRDTVEHVISSKCPKGENIVEVLRQYYGAVYCKNPSKFKFLVGEVQTILSITAAVQENGINEYLSKACVPQRGKHRDELLIAADKPDDAEMLAEKLIEKLHDYYKQHSTESEEFRAFFARLPVVEKCIVRLREDGTIFGLLYCSYCNINLQAVVEGNTWKISNFVKHCQQHYRVEFNKAAKRKRPLGDGDNATD
;
A
#
# COMPACT_ATOMS: atom_id res chain seq x y z
N MET A 1 -42.46 -18.29 9.98
CA MET A 1 -41.34 -18.83 10.78
C MET A 1 -41.57 -18.45 12.23
N LYS A 2 -41.34 -19.36 13.18
CA LYS A 2 -41.31 -19.01 14.62
C LYS A 2 -39.89 -18.59 15.01
N PRO A 3 -39.74 -17.63 15.94
CA PRO A 3 -38.41 -17.25 16.43
C PRO A 3 -37.73 -18.45 17.13
N PRO A 4 -36.39 -18.56 17.04
CA PRO A 4 -35.64 -19.68 17.63
C PRO A 4 -35.62 -19.72 19.16
N ALA A 5 -35.86 -18.58 19.81
CA ALA A 5 -35.89 -18.43 21.26
C ALA A 5 -36.88 -17.32 21.64
N ASP A 6 -37.30 -17.29 22.91
CA ASP A 6 -38.19 -16.24 23.42
C ASP A 6 -37.46 -14.89 23.61
N ASP A 7 -36.15 -14.94 23.88
CA ASP A 7 -35.28 -13.76 24.04
C ASP A 7 -34.69 -13.30 22.69
N PRO A 8 -35.03 -12.09 22.19
CA PRO A 8 -34.51 -11.55 20.92
C PRO A 8 -33.01 -11.22 20.91
N LEU A 9 -32.32 -11.27 22.05
CA LEU A 9 -30.87 -11.14 22.13
C LEU A 9 -30.14 -12.45 21.79
N GLN A 10 -30.84 -13.58 21.79
CA GLN A 10 -30.24 -14.90 21.53
C GLN A 10 -30.19 -15.28 20.05
N TYR A 11 -30.79 -14.47 19.16
CA TYR A 11 -30.77 -14.74 17.73
C TYR A 11 -30.62 -13.45 16.92
N CYS A 12 -30.02 -13.59 15.73
CA CYS A 12 -29.86 -12.49 14.81
C CYS A 12 -31.22 -12.03 14.26
N ARG A 13 -31.53 -10.74 14.36
CA ARG A 13 -32.76 -10.14 13.83
C ARG A 13 -32.95 -10.36 12.32
N PHE A 14 -31.86 -10.47 11.55
CA PHE A 14 -31.91 -10.53 10.09
C PHE A 14 -31.98 -11.94 9.52
N CYS A 15 -31.47 -12.95 10.24
CA CYS A 15 -31.39 -14.32 9.71
C CYS A 15 -31.82 -15.41 10.70
N PHE A 16 -32.24 -15.03 11.91
CA PHE A 16 -32.62 -15.94 12.99
C PHE A 16 -31.55 -16.97 13.38
N SER A 17 -30.28 -16.75 13.01
CA SER A 17 -29.16 -17.55 13.51
C SER A 17 -28.88 -17.23 14.97
N GLN A 18 -28.65 -18.26 15.79
CA GLN A 18 -28.18 -18.13 17.18
C GLN A 18 -26.65 -18.14 17.29
N TYR A 19 -25.94 -18.34 16.17
CA TYR A 19 -24.48 -18.48 16.17
C TYR A 19 -23.76 -17.13 16.13
N ARG A 20 -22.86 -16.90 17.11
CA ARG A 20 -22.03 -15.69 17.25
C ARG A 20 -22.86 -14.40 17.11
N VAL A 21 -23.90 -14.33 17.92
CA VAL A 21 -24.78 -13.17 18.04
C VAL A 21 -24.26 -12.20 19.08
N GLU A 22 -24.36 -10.92 18.80
CA GLU A 22 -24.01 -9.82 19.70
C GLU A 22 -25.12 -8.76 19.71
N PRO A 23 -25.24 -7.94 20.77
CA PRO A 23 -26.18 -6.84 20.79
C PRO A 23 -26.03 -5.94 19.56
N LEU A 24 -27.16 -5.61 18.92
CA LEU A 24 -27.16 -4.81 17.71
C LEU A 24 -26.57 -3.41 17.96
N LEU A 25 -26.82 -2.84 19.13
CA LEU A 25 -26.24 -1.57 19.58
C LEU A 25 -25.39 -1.80 20.83
N SER A 26 -24.26 -1.10 20.93
CA SER A 26 -23.32 -1.20 22.06
C SER A 26 -23.35 0.02 23.00
N GLY A 27 -24.28 0.96 22.79
CA GLY A 27 -24.43 2.22 23.53
C GLY A 27 -23.49 3.35 23.08
N GLY A 28 -22.85 3.24 21.91
CA GLY A 28 -21.81 4.17 21.43
C GLY A 28 -22.22 5.02 20.23
N PRO A 29 -21.44 6.06 19.86
CA PRO A 29 -21.73 6.90 18.69
C PRO A 29 -21.73 6.13 17.36
N LYS A 30 -21.04 4.98 17.30
CA LYS A 30 -21.02 4.07 16.14
C LYS A 30 -22.39 3.41 15.88
N ASP A 31 -23.26 3.35 16.88
CA ASP A 31 -24.57 2.72 16.77
C ASP A 31 -25.53 3.54 15.90
N GLN A 32 -25.45 4.87 15.97
CA GLN A 32 -26.26 5.74 15.12
C GLN A 32 -25.89 5.56 13.63
N GLN A 33 -24.61 5.34 13.35
CA GLN A 33 -24.15 5.06 11.99
C GLN A 33 -24.68 3.71 11.49
N LEU A 34 -24.63 2.67 12.33
CA LEU A 34 -25.16 1.34 11.98
C LEU A 34 -26.67 1.36 11.74
N VAL A 35 -27.45 2.06 12.58
CA VAL A 35 -28.90 2.20 12.39
C VAL A 35 -29.22 2.92 11.07
N LYS A 36 -28.50 3.99 10.74
CA LYS A 36 -28.63 4.68 9.45
C LYS A 36 -28.29 3.75 8.28
N GLN A 37 -27.22 2.96 8.39
CA GLN A 37 -26.83 1.98 7.37
C GLN A 37 -27.95 0.95 7.16
N ILE A 38 -28.46 0.34 8.22
CA ILE A 38 -29.56 -0.65 8.14
C ILE A 38 -30.79 -0.06 7.45
N ARG A 39 -31.20 1.16 7.83
CA ARG A 39 -32.32 1.84 7.17
C ARG A 39 -32.04 2.09 5.70
N SER A 40 -30.86 2.59 5.36
CA SER A 40 -30.51 2.98 4.00
C SER A 40 -30.28 1.81 3.04
N LEU A 41 -29.90 0.64 3.56
CA LEU A 41 -29.49 -0.52 2.77
C LEU A 41 -30.57 -1.59 2.70
N VAL A 42 -31.28 -1.82 3.80
CA VAL A 42 -32.27 -2.91 3.93
C VAL A 42 -33.70 -2.38 4.10
N GLN A 43 -33.88 -1.05 4.17
CA GLN A 43 -35.18 -0.39 4.34
C GLN A 43 -35.94 -0.81 5.61
N ILE A 44 -35.21 -1.20 6.66
CA ILE A 44 -35.77 -1.54 7.97
C ILE A 44 -35.57 -0.35 8.90
N GLU A 45 -36.66 0.15 9.48
CA GLU A 45 -36.62 1.15 10.54
C GLU A 45 -36.47 0.48 11.90
N LEU A 46 -35.45 0.91 12.63
CA LEU A 46 -35.18 0.44 13.98
C LEU A 46 -35.45 1.57 14.96
N ASP A 47 -36.46 1.38 15.80
CA ASP A 47 -36.65 2.22 16.97
C ASP A 47 -35.47 2.02 17.93
N PRO A 48 -34.91 3.08 18.55
CA PRO A 48 -33.77 2.97 19.47
C PRO A 48 -34.00 1.97 20.61
N ASN A 49 -35.23 1.86 21.13
CA ASN A 49 -35.58 0.94 22.22
C ASN A 49 -35.67 -0.51 21.72
N GLN A 50 -36.13 -0.73 20.49
CA GLN A 50 -36.15 -2.06 19.86
C GLN A 50 -34.76 -2.51 19.40
N ALA A 51 -33.92 -1.56 18.98
CA ALA A 51 -32.55 -1.85 18.57
C ALA A 51 -31.66 -2.23 19.76
N ALA A 52 -31.90 -1.64 20.94
CA ALA A 52 -31.23 -2.00 22.18
C ALA A 52 -31.58 -3.41 22.70
N THR A 53 -32.72 -3.96 22.27
CA THR A 53 -33.23 -5.26 22.72
C THR A 53 -33.11 -6.37 21.67
N THR A 54 -32.34 -6.15 20.61
CA THR A 54 -32.15 -7.15 19.53
C THR A 54 -30.67 -7.41 19.24
N ALA A 55 -30.39 -8.58 18.70
CA ALA A 55 -29.03 -8.99 18.35
C ALA A 55 -28.80 -9.11 16.84
N ILE A 56 -27.53 -9.10 16.46
CA ILE A 56 -27.04 -9.32 15.10
C ILE A 56 -25.91 -10.35 15.13
N CYS A 57 -25.87 -11.26 14.17
CA CYS A 57 -24.72 -12.16 14.02
C CYS A 57 -23.61 -11.49 13.18
N SER A 58 -22.38 -11.94 13.41
CA SER A 58 -21.19 -11.42 12.70
C SER A 58 -21.34 -11.47 11.16
N ARG A 59 -21.99 -12.50 10.62
CA ARG A 59 -22.24 -12.65 9.18
C ARG A 59 -23.14 -11.54 8.63
N CYS A 60 -24.27 -11.27 9.26
CA CYS A 60 -25.19 -10.21 8.82
C CYS A 60 -24.56 -8.83 9.01
N ARG A 61 -23.81 -8.62 10.09
CA ARG A 61 -23.07 -7.37 10.31
C ARG A 61 -22.05 -7.12 9.19
N HIS A 62 -21.28 -8.14 8.84
CA HIS A 62 -20.31 -8.04 7.75
C HIS A 62 -20.97 -7.79 6.39
N GLN A 63 -22.08 -8.47 6.08
CA GLN A 63 -22.84 -8.24 4.86
C GLN A 63 -23.35 -6.79 4.72
N LEU A 64 -23.79 -6.17 5.82
CA LEU A 64 -24.17 -4.75 5.82
C LEU A 64 -22.98 -3.85 5.49
N THR A 65 -21.80 -4.14 6.05
CA THR A 65 -20.57 -3.39 5.76
C THR A 65 -20.16 -3.53 4.30
N GLU A 66 -20.15 -4.75 3.76
CA GLU A 66 -19.80 -5.01 2.36
C GLU A 66 -20.76 -4.30 1.39
N PHE A 67 -22.06 -4.32 1.70
CA PHE A 67 -23.06 -3.67 0.86
C PHE A 67 -22.93 -2.14 0.91
N GLN A 68 -22.58 -1.57 2.06
CA GLN A 68 -22.24 -0.14 2.15
C GLN A 68 -21.02 0.21 1.29
N LEU A 69 -19.93 -0.57 1.40
CA LEU A 69 -18.72 -0.34 0.61
C LEU A 69 -18.99 -0.45 -0.90
N PHE A 70 -19.81 -1.42 -1.31
CA PHE A 70 -20.23 -1.54 -2.71
C PHE A 70 -21.02 -0.30 -3.16
N ARG A 71 -21.98 0.16 -2.36
CA ARG A 71 -22.75 1.39 -2.64
C ARG A 71 -21.85 2.62 -2.77
N ASP A 72 -20.88 2.77 -1.87
CA ASP A 72 -19.94 3.91 -1.90
C ASP A 72 -19.10 3.89 -3.18
N ARG A 73 -18.63 2.71 -3.63
CA ARG A 73 -17.92 2.56 -4.91
C ARG A 73 -18.80 2.92 -6.10
N CYS A 74 -20.03 2.43 -6.13
CA CYS A 74 -20.98 2.78 -7.18
C CYS A 74 -21.23 4.29 -7.23
N SER A 75 -21.43 4.93 -6.07
CA SER A 75 -21.61 6.38 -6.00
C SER A 75 -20.39 7.15 -6.50
N HIS A 76 -19.19 6.70 -6.15
CA HIS A 76 -17.95 7.32 -6.59
C HIS A 76 -17.76 7.19 -8.11
N HIS A 77 -17.96 5.98 -8.65
CA HIS A 77 -17.88 5.75 -10.09
C HIS A 77 -18.95 6.53 -10.86
N ASP A 78 -20.19 6.58 -10.36
CA ASP A 78 -21.26 7.38 -10.95
C ASP A 78 -20.89 8.86 -10.99
N SER A 79 -20.27 9.39 -9.94
CA SER A 79 -19.79 10.79 -9.90
C SER A 79 -18.76 11.07 -10.99
N ILE A 80 -17.79 10.17 -11.18
CA ILE A 80 -16.77 10.28 -12.24
C ILE A 80 -17.40 10.21 -13.63
N VAL A 81 -18.38 9.33 -13.83
CA VAL A 81 -19.08 9.19 -15.12
C VAL A 81 -19.86 10.47 -15.42
N ARG A 82 -20.59 11.02 -14.44
CA ARG A 82 -21.31 12.29 -14.60
C ARG A 82 -20.37 13.44 -14.94
N GLU A 83 -19.27 13.59 -14.22
CA GLU A 83 -18.27 14.63 -14.49
C GLU A 83 -17.73 14.57 -15.92
N LYS A 84 -17.49 13.36 -16.45
CA LYS A 84 -17.05 13.17 -17.84
C LYS A 84 -18.15 13.47 -18.86
N VAL A 85 -19.40 13.12 -18.57
CA VAL A 85 -20.54 13.41 -19.46
C VAL A 85 -20.81 14.92 -19.48
N GLU A 86 -20.80 15.57 -18.33
CA GLU A 86 -21.01 17.01 -18.17
C GLU A 86 -19.83 17.83 -18.76
N GLY A 87 -18.59 17.38 -18.54
CA GLY A 87 -17.40 17.97 -19.17
C GLY A 87 -17.38 17.81 -20.70
N SER A 88 -17.95 16.72 -21.22
CA SER A 88 -18.09 16.52 -22.68
C SER A 88 -19.20 17.40 -23.28
N GLN A 89 -20.27 17.67 -22.53
CA GLN A 89 -21.35 18.57 -22.97
C GLN A 89 -20.93 20.05 -22.94
N SER A 90 -20.05 20.46 -22.02
CA SER A 90 -19.50 21.82 -22.01
C SER A 90 -18.61 22.12 -23.23
N SER A 91 -17.92 21.11 -23.78
CA SER A 91 -17.05 21.30 -24.95
C SER A 91 -17.78 21.14 -26.30
N GLN A 92 -18.97 20.54 -26.31
CA GLN A 92 -19.75 20.33 -27.53
C GLN A 92 -20.77 21.45 -27.80
N ASN A 93 -21.16 22.22 -26.78
CA ASN A 93 -22.07 23.36 -26.93
C ASN A 93 -21.39 24.65 -27.43
N ASP A 94 -20.06 24.79 -27.30
CA ASP A 94 -19.33 25.98 -27.77
C ASP A 94 -18.98 25.95 -29.28
N MET A 95 -19.33 24.87 -29.99
CA MET A 95 -18.96 24.67 -31.41
C MET A 95 -20.15 24.69 -32.38
N TRP A 96 -21.36 25.07 -31.94
CA TRP A 96 -22.56 25.16 -32.80
C TRP A 96 -23.07 26.60 -33.03
N TYR A 97 -22.41 27.64 -32.49
CA TYR A 97 -22.83 29.04 -32.67
C TYR A 97 -21.98 29.88 -33.63
N ALA A 98 -21.12 29.26 -34.44
CA ALA A 98 -20.22 29.97 -35.35
C ALA A 98 -20.38 29.61 -36.84
N VAL A 99 -21.61 29.36 -37.32
CA VAL A 99 -21.92 29.35 -38.75
C VAL A 99 -23.21 30.11 -38.97
N GLU A 100 -23.08 31.41 -39.27
CA GLU A 100 -23.90 32.15 -40.25
C GLU A 100 -23.49 33.64 -40.23
N THR A 101 -22.52 33.99 -41.07
CA THR A 101 -22.20 35.30 -41.67
C THR A 101 -20.82 35.06 -42.31
N LEU A 102 -20.53 35.17 -43.60
CA LEU A 102 -20.90 36.08 -44.70
C LEU A 102 -20.63 35.28 -46.01
N GLY A 103 -21.32 35.50 -47.13
CA GLY A 103 -21.21 36.71 -47.95
C GLY A 103 -20.13 36.50 -49.03
N ASP A 104 -20.55 36.64 -50.28
CA ASP A 104 -19.76 36.53 -51.50
C ASP A 104 -18.42 37.29 -51.46
N GLY A 105 -17.37 36.72 -52.05
CA GLY A 105 -16.09 37.40 -52.25
C GLY A 105 -15.06 36.54 -52.97
N GLU A 106 -14.75 36.93 -54.20
CA GLU A 106 -13.84 36.30 -55.16
C GLU A 106 -12.35 36.46 -54.80
N ASP A 107 -11.53 35.65 -55.50
CA ASP A 107 -10.11 35.81 -55.84
C ASP A 107 -9.00 35.77 -54.75
N SER A 108 -8.09 34.81 -54.92
CA SER A 108 -6.64 35.00 -55.15
C SER A 108 -5.80 33.86 -54.56
N ASN A 109 -4.82 33.41 -55.35
CA ASN A 109 -3.76 32.47 -55.01
C ASN A 109 -2.97 32.88 -53.74
N ASP A 110 -2.41 31.90 -53.03
CA ASP A 110 -0.95 31.66 -52.94
C ASP A 110 -0.61 30.59 -51.89
N ASP A 111 0.52 29.93 -52.13
CA ASP A 111 1.18 28.90 -51.30
C ASP A 111 1.45 29.37 -49.84
N GLU A 112 1.40 28.44 -48.87
CA GLU A 112 2.43 28.31 -47.82
C GLU A 112 2.16 27.11 -46.89
N ALA A 113 3.24 26.38 -46.62
CA ALA A 113 3.31 25.28 -45.67
C ALA A 113 3.35 25.79 -44.22
N SER A 114 2.81 25.02 -43.25
CA SER A 114 3.37 24.93 -41.89
C SER A 114 2.70 23.85 -41.03
N LEU A 115 3.50 22.82 -40.78
CA LEU A 115 3.64 22.00 -39.57
C LEU A 115 2.81 22.42 -38.34
N SER A 116 1.99 21.50 -37.84
CA SER A 116 1.69 21.38 -36.40
C SER A 116 2.22 20.04 -35.89
N LYS A 117 3.08 20.15 -34.86
CA LYS A 117 3.67 19.04 -34.10
C LYS A 117 2.63 18.57 -33.09
N ASP A 118 2.26 17.29 -33.15
CA ASP A 118 1.65 16.61 -32.03
C ASP A 118 2.76 15.99 -31.17
N ASP A 119 2.85 16.46 -29.91
CA ASP A 119 3.80 16.03 -28.88
C ASP A 119 3.18 14.87 -28.05
N PRO A 120 3.70 13.63 -28.13
CA PRO A 120 3.09 12.46 -27.51
C PRO A 120 3.73 12.15 -26.14
N LEU A 121 3.50 12.99 -25.11
CA LEU A 121 4.13 12.77 -23.79
C LEU A 121 3.21 12.92 -22.56
N GLN A 122 1.91 12.57 -22.68
CA GLN A 122 0.99 12.64 -21.52
C GLN A 122 0.38 11.30 -21.06
N GLY A 123 0.99 10.16 -21.42
CA GLY A 123 0.49 8.82 -21.04
C GLY A 123 1.39 7.96 -20.12
N VAL A 124 2.62 8.40 -19.82
CA VAL A 124 3.64 7.51 -19.24
C VAL A 124 3.60 7.47 -17.70
N SER A 125 3.14 8.53 -17.03
CA SER A 125 3.18 8.64 -15.56
C SER A 125 2.22 7.66 -14.84
N ASP A 126 1.01 7.47 -15.37
CA ASP A 126 -0.02 6.66 -14.72
C ASP A 126 0.23 5.15 -14.80
N VAL A 127 0.85 4.68 -15.88
CA VAL A 127 1.16 3.25 -16.09
C VAL A 127 2.32 2.83 -15.18
N VAL A 128 3.33 3.69 -15.03
CA VAL A 128 4.48 3.44 -14.15
C VAL A 128 4.05 3.41 -12.68
N SER A 129 3.15 4.30 -12.25
CA SER A 129 2.64 4.35 -10.88
C SER A 129 1.77 3.12 -10.53
N LYS A 130 0.91 2.68 -11.45
CA LYS A 130 0.08 1.46 -11.27
C LYS A 130 0.91 0.18 -11.22
N ASN A 131 1.95 0.05 -12.06
CA ASN A 131 2.83 -1.12 -12.04
C ASN A 131 3.64 -1.21 -10.73
N LYS A 132 4.11 -0.07 -10.21
CA LYS A 132 4.88 0.00 -8.95
C LYS A 132 4.05 -0.39 -7.72
N THR A 133 2.79 0.04 -7.66
CA THR A 133 1.87 -0.34 -6.56
C THR A 133 1.50 -1.83 -6.62
N ARG A 134 1.34 -2.38 -7.83
CA ARG A 134 1.12 -3.81 -8.06
C ARG A 134 2.26 -4.69 -7.56
N GLU A 135 3.48 -4.38 -7.96
CA GLU A 135 4.65 -5.16 -7.53
C GLU A 135 4.86 -5.07 -6.01
N SER A 136 4.60 -3.89 -5.43
CA SER A 136 4.76 -3.67 -3.99
C SER A 136 3.75 -4.50 -3.17
N PHE A 137 2.50 -4.60 -3.63
CA PHE A 137 1.47 -5.43 -3.02
C PHE A 137 1.85 -6.91 -3.02
N TRP A 138 2.17 -7.47 -4.20
CA TRP A 138 2.52 -8.88 -4.30
C TRP A 138 3.83 -9.21 -3.58
N ARG A 139 4.79 -8.28 -3.55
CA ARG A 139 6.01 -8.42 -2.76
C ARG A 139 5.70 -8.51 -1.26
N ALA A 140 4.80 -7.68 -0.76
CA ALA A 140 4.39 -7.72 0.65
C ALA A 140 3.75 -9.05 1.03
N ILE A 141 2.85 -9.59 0.19
CA ILE A 141 2.24 -10.91 0.45
C ILE A 141 3.29 -12.03 0.34
N SER A 142 4.19 -11.96 -0.65
CA SER A 142 5.23 -12.98 -0.86
C SER A 142 6.21 -13.10 0.32
N GLN A 143 6.31 -12.08 1.17
CA GLN A 143 7.11 -12.15 2.41
C GLN A 143 6.54 -13.16 3.40
N ASP A 144 5.22 -13.34 3.42
CA ASP A 144 4.54 -14.18 4.39
C ASP A 144 4.24 -15.58 3.82
N VAL A 145 3.99 -15.69 2.51
CA VAL A 145 3.57 -16.95 1.86
C VAL A 145 4.63 -17.61 1.00
N GLY A 146 5.78 -16.94 0.81
CA GLY A 146 6.83 -17.38 -0.09
C GLY A 146 6.58 -16.97 -1.55
N VAL A 147 7.27 -17.65 -2.47
CA VAL A 147 7.25 -17.28 -3.90
C VAL A 147 5.88 -17.57 -4.51
N ILE A 148 5.23 -16.52 -5.03
CA ILE A 148 3.96 -16.62 -5.74
C ILE A 148 4.22 -16.65 -7.27
N PRO A 149 3.81 -17.71 -7.99
CA PRO A 149 3.89 -17.76 -9.45
C PRO A 149 3.14 -16.61 -10.12
N ASP A 150 3.70 -16.06 -11.20
CA ASP A 150 3.14 -14.87 -11.87
C ASP A 150 1.75 -15.11 -12.47
N HIS A 151 1.49 -16.31 -12.95
CA HIS A 151 0.17 -16.64 -13.50
C HIS A 151 -0.93 -16.66 -12.43
N ILE A 152 -0.60 -16.98 -11.17
CA ILE A 152 -1.53 -16.88 -10.05
C ILE A 152 -1.84 -15.40 -9.77
N LYS A 153 -0.81 -14.55 -9.68
CA LYS A 153 -0.99 -13.10 -9.46
C LYS A 153 -1.92 -12.50 -10.50
N ARG A 154 -1.66 -12.80 -11.78
CA ARG A 154 -2.45 -12.31 -12.92
C ARG A 154 -3.85 -12.88 -12.97
N THR A 155 -4.04 -14.14 -12.58
CA THR A 155 -5.38 -14.75 -12.49
C THR A 155 -6.22 -14.06 -11.42
N LEU A 156 -5.65 -13.83 -10.23
CA LEU A 156 -6.33 -13.14 -9.13
C LEU A 156 -6.59 -11.66 -9.46
N GLU A 157 -5.72 -11.03 -10.25
CA GLU A 157 -5.95 -9.70 -10.82
C GLU A 157 -7.13 -9.69 -11.79
N LEU A 158 -7.14 -10.60 -12.76
CA LEU A 158 -8.16 -10.68 -13.80
C LEU A 158 -9.54 -10.99 -13.21
N THR A 159 -9.59 -11.83 -12.17
CA THR A 159 -10.83 -12.22 -11.47
C THR A 159 -11.23 -11.26 -10.34
N GLY A 160 -10.52 -10.14 -10.16
CA GLY A 160 -10.94 -9.06 -9.26
C GLY A 160 -10.66 -9.31 -7.77
N PHE A 161 -9.84 -10.31 -7.43
CA PHE A 161 -9.40 -10.57 -6.06
C PHE A 161 -8.17 -9.74 -5.66
N TYR A 162 -7.45 -9.17 -6.62
CA TYR A 162 -6.33 -8.27 -6.37
C TYR A 162 -6.74 -7.03 -5.57
N ARG A 163 -6.00 -6.74 -4.49
CA ARG A 163 -6.24 -5.59 -3.57
C ARG A 163 -7.67 -5.52 -3.03
N ASN A 164 -8.33 -6.67 -2.91
CA ASN A 164 -9.70 -6.79 -2.44
C ASN A 164 -9.73 -7.60 -1.12
N ALA A 165 -10.59 -7.22 -0.18
CA ALA A 165 -10.78 -7.96 1.07
C ALA A 165 -11.21 -9.41 0.83
N SER A 166 -11.93 -9.67 -0.28
CA SER A 166 -12.33 -11.01 -0.71
C SER A 166 -11.16 -11.97 -0.97
N LEU A 167 -9.92 -11.46 -1.14
CA LEU A 167 -8.72 -12.30 -1.23
C LEU A 167 -8.52 -13.18 0.02
N GLY A 168 -8.90 -12.65 1.20
CA GLY A 168 -8.93 -13.38 2.45
C GLY A 168 -10.13 -14.32 2.60
N MET A 169 -11.00 -14.44 1.61
CA MET A 169 -12.20 -15.28 1.68
C MET A 169 -12.27 -16.33 0.57
N ILE A 170 -11.18 -16.53 -0.18
CA ILE A 170 -11.14 -17.54 -1.23
C ILE A 170 -11.22 -18.93 -0.59
N SER A 171 -12.28 -19.65 -0.95
CA SER A 171 -12.52 -21.03 -0.53
C SER A 171 -12.18 -22.00 -1.67
N PRO A 172 -12.06 -23.31 -1.40
CA PRO A 172 -11.92 -24.31 -2.47
C PRO A 172 -13.01 -24.22 -3.55
N THR A 173 -14.25 -23.88 -3.15
CA THR A 173 -15.36 -23.63 -4.09
C THR A 173 -15.13 -22.36 -4.92
N THR A 174 -14.60 -21.29 -4.32
CA THR A 174 -14.24 -20.06 -5.04
C THR A 174 -13.12 -20.33 -6.04
N ILE A 175 -12.14 -21.17 -5.70
CA ILE A 175 -11.07 -21.56 -6.62
C ILE A 175 -11.65 -22.26 -7.85
N LYS A 176 -12.66 -23.13 -7.69
CA LYS A 176 -13.36 -23.75 -8.82
C LYS A 176 -14.11 -22.74 -9.69
N GLN A 177 -14.68 -21.70 -9.09
CA GLN A 177 -15.28 -20.60 -9.85
C GLN A 177 -14.21 -19.81 -10.62
N ILE A 178 -13.09 -19.48 -9.99
CA ILE A 178 -11.95 -18.80 -10.66
C ILE A 178 -11.44 -19.63 -11.84
N GLU A 179 -11.29 -20.95 -11.67
CA GLU A 179 -10.91 -21.84 -12.77
C GLU A 179 -11.91 -21.79 -13.93
N GLN A 180 -13.21 -21.68 -13.65
CA GLN A 180 -14.25 -21.55 -14.66
C GLN A 180 -14.21 -20.18 -15.35
N ASP A 181 -14.14 -19.10 -14.58
CA ASP A 181 -14.05 -17.73 -15.12
C ASP A 181 -12.81 -17.58 -16.02
N MET A 182 -11.69 -18.21 -15.66
CA MET A 182 -10.50 -18.23 -16.49
C MET A 182 -10.71 -18.99 -17.81
N ARG A 183 -11.47 -20.10 -17.82
CA ARG A 183 -11.81 -20.80 -19.07
C ARG A 183 -12.70 -19.94 -19.98
N ASP A 184 -13.57 -19.12 -19.41
CA ASP A 184 -14.54 -18.31 -20.15
C ASP A 184 -13.94 -16.96 -20.62
N THR A 185 -12.84 -16.51 -20.03
CA THR A 185 -12.21 -15.20 -20.34
C THR A 185 -11.07 -15.28 -21.35
N VAL A 186 -10.83 -16.43 -21.98
CA VAL A 186 -9.72 -16.65 -22.93
C VAL A 186 -9.73 -15.63 -24.07
N GLU A 187 -10.88 -15.45 -24.72
CA GLU A 187 -11.02 -14.50 -25.84
C GLU A 187 -10.79 -13.05 -25.39
N HIS A 188 -11.23 -12.71 -24.18
CA HIS A 188 -10.98 -11.40 -23.60
C HIS A 188 -9.49 -11.16 -23.34
N VAL A 189 -8.75 -12.15 -22.84
CA VAL A 189 -7.30 -12.05 -22.63
C VAL A 189 -6.58 -11.85 -23.97
N ILE A 190 -6.94 -12.62 -25.00
CA ILE A 190 -6.32 -12.52 -26.32
C ILE A 190 -6.61 -11.14 -26.94
N SER A 191 -7.87 -10.72 -26.97
CA SER A 191 -8.26 -9.44 -27.59
C SER A 191 -7.69 -8.21 -26.88
N SER A 192 -7.62 -8.24 -25.54
CA SER A 192 -7.17 -7.07 -24.75
C SER A 192 -5.65 -6.97 -24.58
N LYS A 193 -4.91 -8.09 -24.67
CA LYS A 193 -3.47 -8.15 -24.35
C LYS A 193 -2.57 -8.51 -25.51
N CYS A 194 -3.11 -8.82 -26.69
CA CYS A 194 -2.33 -9.12 -27.89
C CYS A 194 -2.66 -8.16 -29.05
N PRO A 195 -2.37 -6.85 -28.94
CA PRO A 195 -2.52 -5.93 -30.06
C PRO A 195 -1.46 -6.21 -31.12
N LYS A 196 -1.87 -6.82 -32.24
CA LYS A 196 -1.12 -7.01 -33.51
C LYS A 196 0.37 -7.39 -33.36
N GLY A 197 0.65 -8.70 -33.38
CA GLY A 197 2.00 -9.24 -33.66
C GLY A 197 2.69 -9.98 -32.52
N GLU A 198 2.13 -9.95 -31.30
CA GLU A 198 2.65 -10.75 -30.19
C GLU A 198 2.30 -12.24 -30.30
N ASN A 199 3.16 -13.09 -29.76
CA ASN A 199 2.94 -14.53 -29.72
C ASN A 199 1.83 -14.85 -28.70
N ILE A 200 0.64 -15.22 -29.20
CA ILE A 200 -0.54 -15.60 -28.41
C ILE A 200 -0.18 -16.61 -27.31
N VAL A 201 0.72 -17.56 -27.60
CA VAL A 201 1.13 -18.59 -26.64
C VAL A 201 1.91 -17.99 -25.46
N GLU A 202 2.72 -16.95 -25.69
CA GLU A 202 3.45 -16.27 -24.62
C GLU A 202 2.52 -15.44 -23.74
N VAL A 203 1.56 -14.74 -24.33
CA VAL A 203 0.53 -14.01 -23.58
C VAL A 203 -0.27 -14.98 -22.73
N LEU A 204 -0.77 -16.08 -23.31
CA LEU A 204 -1.52 -17.09 -22.57
C LEU A 204 -0.66 -17.78 -21.50
N ARG A 205 0.64 -18.01 -21.73
CA ARG A 205 1.55 -18.56 -20.71
C ARG A 205 1.60 -17.70 -19.46
N GLN A 206 1.48 -16.38 -19.60
CA GLN A 206 1.51 -15.48 -18.46
C GLN A 206 0.26 -15.60 -17.58
N TYR A 207 -0.90 -16.03 -18.10
CA TYR A 207 -2.15 -16.15 -17.33
C TYR A 207 -2.50 -17.59 -16.98
N TYR A 208 -2.24 -18.54 -17.88
CA TYR A 208 -2.62 -19.95 -17.76
C TYR A 208 -1.45 -20.87 -17.40
N GLY A 209 -0.25 -20.31 -17.21
CA GLY A 209 0.97 -21.06 -16.90
C GLY A 209 1.50 -21.88 -18.08
N ALA A 210 2.61 -22.58 -17.85
CA ALA A 210 3.29 -23.35 -18.90
C ALA A 210 2.46 -24.55 -19.40
N VAL A 211 1.62 -25.13 -18.52
CA VAL A 211 0.85 -26.35 -18.80
C VAL A 211 -0.36 -26.06 -19.67
N TYR A 212 -1.13 -25.01 -19.36
CA TYR A 212 -2.42 -24.75 -20.02
C TYR A 212 -2.37 -23.64 -21.08
N CYS A 213 -1.22 -23.01 -21.33
CA CYS A 213 -1.11 -21.97 -22.36
C CYS A 213 -1.52 -22.42 -23.76
N LYS A 214 -1.33 -23.71 -24.09
CA LYS A 214 -1.76 -24.31 -25.37
C LYS A 214 -3.20 -24.79 -25.37
N ASN A 215 -3.79 -25.01 -24.20
CA ASN A 215 -5.17 -25.47 -24.08
C ASN A 215 -5.88 -24.84 -22.86
N PRO A 216 -6.22 -23.54 -22.94
CA PRO A 216 -6.84 -22.82 -21.83
C PRO A 216 -8.22 -23.39 -21.43
N SER A 217 -8.93 -24.04 -22.36
CA SER A 217 -10.24 -24.67 -22.08
C SER A 217 -10.20 -25.76 -21.00
N LYS A 218 -9.02 -26.32 -20.73
CA LYS A 218 -8.80 -27.33 -19.68
C LYS A 218 -8.13 -26.76 -18.43
N PHE A 219 -8.02 -25.43 -18.34
CA PHE A 219 -7.34 -24.76 -17.25
C PHE A 219 -7.88 -25.22 -15.89
N LYS A 220 -6.96 -25.59 -15.01
CA LYS A 220 -7.19 -25.86 -13.60
C LYS A 220 -5.90 -25.56 -12.85
N PHE A 221 -6.00 -25.14 -11.60
CA PHE A 221 -4.82 -24.99 -10.77
C PHE A 221 -4.26 -26.37 -10.42
N LEU A 222 -2.94 -26.47 -10.42
CA LEU A 222 -2.24 -27.61 -9.86
C LEU A 222 -2.40 -27.64 -8.34
N VAL A 223 -2.21 -28.81 -7.72
CA VAL A 223 -2.37 -28.97 -6.27
C VAL A 223 -1.50 -27.99 -5.48
N GLY A 224 -0.25 -27.79 -5.91
CA GLY A 224 0.65 -26.81 -5.30
C GLY A 224 0.16 -25.36 -5.45
N GLU A 225 -0.41 -25.01 -6.61
CA GLU A 225 -0.94 -23.67 -6.88
C GLU A 225 -2.20 -23.39 -6.07
N VAL A 226 -3.08 -24.40 -5.91
CA VAL A 226 -4.23 -24.34 -5.00
C VAL A 226 -3.76 -24.07 -3.57
N GLN A 227 -2.72 -24.77 -3.11
CA GLN A 227 -2.16 -24.55 -1.78
C GLN A 227 -1.58 -23.13 -1.65
N THR A 228 -0.88 -22.63 -2.67
CA THR A 228 -0.39 -21.24 -2.69
C THR A 228 -1.52 -20.22 -2.56
N ILE A 229 -2.63 -20.41 -3.28
CA ILE A 229 -3.80 -19.52 -3.19
C ILE A 229 -4.39 -19.56 -1.77
N LEU A 230 -4.54 -20.75 -1.19
CA LEU A 230 -5.03 -20.89 0.19
C LEU A 230 -4.09 -20.27 1.22
N SER A 231 -2.77 -20.36 1.02
CA SER A 231 -1.79 -19.68 1.88
C SER A 231 -1.89 -18.16 1.77
N ILE A 232 -2.09 -17.60 0.57
CA ILE A 232 -2.38 -16.17 0.38
C ILE A 232 -3.63 -15.78 1.15
N THR A 233 -4.70 -16.56 1.03
CA THR A 233 -5.94 -16.31 1.76
C THR A 233 -5.74 -16.33 3.27
N ALA A 234 -5.05 -17.33 3.81
CA ALA A 234 -4.77 -17.43 5.24
C ALA A 234 -3.95 -16.22 5.76
N ALA A 235 -2.91 -15.82 5.02
CA ALA A 235 -2.10 -14.65 5.38
C ALA A 235 -2.93 -13.35 5.40
N VAL A 236 -3.83 -13.19 4.43
CA VAL A 236 -4.75 -12.04 4.40
C VAL A 236 -5.80 -12.09 5.52
N GLN A 237 -6.24 -13.27 5.95
CA GLN A 237 -7.15 -13.42 7.09
C GLN A 237 -6.46 -13.07 8.42
N GLU A 238 -5.21 -13.47 8.59
CA GLU A 238 -4.44 -13.27 9.82
C GLU A 238 -4.02 -11.80 9.99
N ASN A 239 -3.47 -11.20 8.93
CA ASN A 239 -2.87 -9.87 8.97
C ASN A 239 -3.84 -8.76 8.53
N GLY A 240 -4.90 -9.12 7.82
CA GLY A 240 -5.85 -8.19 7.22
C GLY A 240 -5.33 -7.56 5.93
N ILE A 241 -6.24 -7.35 4.96
CA ILE A 241 -5.87 -6.78 3.65
C ILE A 241 -5.22 -5.40 3.74
N ASN A 242 -5.61 -4.61 4.74
CA ASN A 242 -5.09 -3.25 4.95
C ASN A 242 -3.59 -3.23 5.27
N GLU A 243 -3.05 -4.27 5.89
CA GLU A 243 -1.62 -4.38 6.13
C GLU A 243 -0.86 -4.41 4.80
N TYR A 244 -1.28 -5.27 3.87
CA TYR A 244 -0.67 -5.37 2.55
C TYR A 244 -0.91 -4.13 1.68
N LEU A 245 -2.10 -3.53 1.77
CA LEU A 245 -2.41 -2.28 1.08
C LEU A 245 -1.56 -1.11 1.62
N SER A 246 -1.36 -1.03 2.93
CA SER A 246 -0.51 -0.01 3.53
C SER A 246 0.95 -0.19 3.11
N LYS A 247 1.48 -1.42 3.15
CA LYS A 247 2.82 -1.76 2.65
C LYS A 247 2.98 -1.47 1.14
N ALA A 248 1.91 -1.58 0.35
CA ALA A 248 1.88 -1.25 -1.07
C ALA A 248 1.75 0.25 -1.37
N CYS A 249 1.05 1.00 -0.50
CA CYS A 249 0.82 2.44 -0.60
C CYS A 249 1.88 3.27 0.12
N VAL A 250 2.73 2.67 0.97
CA VAL A 250 3.92 3.36 1.45
C VAL A 250 4.79 3.58 0.21
N PRO A 251 4.91 4.81 -0.33
CA PRO A 251 5.98 5.07 -1.27
C PRO A 251 7.23 4.65 -0.54
N GLN A 252 8.03 3.75 -1.13
CA GLN A 252 9.31 3.30 -0.54
C GLN A 252 9.96 4.52 0.13
N ARG A 253 9.81 4.64 1.45
CA ARG A 253 10.18 5.86 2.18
C ARG A 253 11.69 6.06 2.16
N GLY A 254 12.43 5.07 1.67
CA GLY A 254 13.82 5.19 1.22
C GLY A 254 13.94 5.91 -0.12
N LYS A 255 13.42 5.36 -1.22
CA LYS A 255 13.82 5.83 -2.57
C LYS A 255 13.30 7.23 -2.98
N HIS A 256 12.03 7.56 -2.72
CA HIS A 256 11.50 8.87 -3.16
C HIS A 256 11.88 10.02 -2.22
N ARG A 257 12.21 9.69 -0.96
CA ARG A 257 12.80 10.64 -0.02
C ARG A 257 14.28 10.86 -0.35
N ASP A 258 15.01 9.84 -0.77
CA ASP A 258 16.37 9.99 -1.27
C ASP A 258 16.43 10.89 -2.52
N GLU A 259 15.55 10.72 -3.51
CA GLU A 259 15.53 11.58 -4.71
C GLU A 259 15.20 13.06 -4.41
N LEU A 260 14.27 13.35 -3.49
CA LEU A 260 13.96 14.72 -3.05
C LEU A 260 15.02 15.30 -2.10
N LEU A 261 15.72 14.47 -1.31
CA LEU A 261 16.80 14.92 -0.43
C LEU A 261 18.15 15.08 -1.13
N ILE A 262 18.37 14.42 -2.28
CA ILE A 262 19.55 14.59 -3.12
C ILE A 262 19.50 15.91 -3.90
N ALA A 263 18.31 16.45 -4.15
CA ALA A 263 18.09 17.76 -4.79
C ALA A 263 18.42 18.97 -3.90
N ALA A 264 18.75 18.74 -2.63
CA ALA A 264 19.14 19.77 -1.67
C ALA A 264 20.60 20.21 -1.90
N ASP A 265 20.94 21.45 -1.53
CA ASP A 265 22.29 21.99 -1.76
C ASP A 265 23.36 21.21 -0.98
N LYS A 266 24.51 21.02 -1.62
CA LYS A 266 25.70 20.43 -1.01
C LYS A 266 26.46 21.54 -0.28
N PRO A 267 26.68 21.46 1.05
CA PRO A 267 27.50 22.44 1.75
C PRO A 267 28.97 22.32 1.30
N ASP A 268 29.71 23.43 1.33
CA ASP A 268 31.12 23.49 0.91
C ASP A 268 32.00 22.48 1.66
N ASP A 269 31.73 22.26 2.96
CA ASP A 269 32.46 21.33 3.84
C ASP A 269 31.84 19.92 3.91
N ALA A 270 31.06 19.49 2.91
CA ALA A 270 30.30 18.25 2.97
C ALA A 270 31.14 16.99 3.26
N GLU A 271 32.36 16.90 2.73
CA GLU A 271 33.26 15.76 2.94
C GLU A 271 33.77 15.70 4.38
N MET A 272 34.27 16.82 4.91
CA MET A 272 34.69 16.94 6.31
C MET A 272 33.53 16.63 7.28
N LEU A 273 32.32 17.06 6.94
CA LEU A 273 31.11 16.80 7.74
C LEU A 273 30.72 15.32 7.71
N ALA A 274 30.90 14.65 6.57
CA ALA A 274 30.68 13.21 6.43
C ALA A 274 31.70 12.41 7.26
N GLU A 275 32.98 12.78 7.21
CA GLU A 275 34.03 12.18 8.03
C GLU A 275 33.71 12.27 9.52
N LYS A 276 33.38 13.47 10.02
CA LYS A 276 33.00 13.68 11.43
C LYS A 276 31.76 12.86 11.84
N LEU A 277 30.81 12.67 10.93
CA LEU A 277 29.61 11.87 11.19
C LEU A 277 29.96 10.38 11.32
N ILE A 278 30.75 9.86 10.38
CA ILE A 278 31.19 8.46 10.38
C ILE A 278 32.12 8.18 11.57
N GLU A 279 33.06 9.06 11.87
CA GLU A 279 33.92 8.97 13.06
C GLU A 279 33.09 8.85 14.34
N LYS A 280 32.10 9.74 14.52
CA LYS A 280 31.20 9.68 15.68
C LYS A 280 30.42 8.36 15.75
N LEU A 281 29.99 7.83 14.61
CA LEU A 281 29.28 6.56 14.54
C LEU A 281 30.19 5.39 14.94
N HIS A 282 31.41 5.35 14.42
CA HIS A 282 32.40 4.34 14.77
C HIS A 282 32.79 4.42 16.24
N ASP A 283 33.04 5.62 16.77
CA ASP A 283 33.36 5.82 18.18
C ASP A 283 32.24 5.34 19.10
N TYR A 284 30.99 5.61 18.74
CA TYR A 284 29.84 5.12 19.49
C TYR A 284 29.86 3.59 19.61
N TYR A 285 30.03 2.86 18.51
CA TYR A 285 30.05 1.39 18.58
C TYR A 285 31.34 0.84 19.17
N LYS A 286 32.49 1.51 18.98
CA LYS A 286 33.76 1.11 19.58
C LYS A 286 33.72 1.18 21.10
N GLN A 287 33.08 2.21 21.66
CA GLN A 287 32.85 2.35 23.11
C GLN A 287 31.95 1.25 23.69
N HIS A 288 31.15 0.59 22.85
CA HIS A 288 30.28 -0.50 23.22
C HIS A 288 30.68 -1.82 22.56
N SER A 289 31.97 -1.96 22.22
CA SER A 289 32.47 -3.15 21.56
C SER A 289 32.45 -4.35 22.49
N THR A 290 32.13 -5.51 21.92
CA THR A 290 32.28 -6.82 22.56
C THR A 290 33.35 -7.59 21.80
N GLU A 291 34.02 -8.54 22.45
CA GLU A 291 35.01 -9.42 21.79
C GLU A 291 34.39 -10.47 20.86
N SER A 292 33.06 -10.44 20.69
CA SER A 292 32.33 -11.42 19.87
C SER A 292 32.66 -11.29 18.37
N GLU A 293 32.76 -12.43 17.70
CA GLU A 293 32.93 -12.48 16.24
C GLU A 293 31.77 -11.80 15.50
N GLU A 294 30.56 -11.94 16.05
CA GLU A 294 29.34 -11.28 15.55
C GLU A 294 29.46 -9.76 15.57
N PHE A 295 30.01 -9.18 16.65
CA PHE A 295 30.25 -7.74 16.72
C PHE A 295 31.28 -7.29 15.69
N ARG A 296 32.37 -8.05 15.49
CA ARG A 296 33.40 -7.71 14.50
C ARG A 296 32.82 -7.71 13.08
N ALA A 297 31.99 -8.70 12.76
CA ALA A 297 31.28 -8.77 11.49
C ALA A 297 30.27 -7.62 11.31
N PHE A 298 29.56 -7.23 12.37
CA PHE A 298 28.66 -6.09 12.37
C PHE A 298 29.40 -4.76 12.19
N PHE A 299 30.46 -4.54 12.97
CA PHE A 299 31.26 -3.31 12.95
C PHE A 299 31.93 -3.09 11.59
N ALA A 300 32.43 -4.16 10.95
CA ALA A 300 33.00 -4.09 9.61
C ALA A 300 31.99 -3.69 8.51
N ARG A 301 30.69 -3.81 8.78
CA ARG A 301 29.61 -3.48 7.85
C ARG A 301 28.95 -2.12 8.12
N LEU A 302 29.46 -1.36 9.10
CA LEU A 302 29.01 0.00 9.37
C LEU A 302 29.25 0.91 8.14
N PRO A 303 28.48 2.01 8.02
CA PRO A 303 28.64 2.94 6.91
C PRO A 303 30.06 3.52 6.84
N VAL A 304 30.58 3.63 5.63
CA VAL A 304 31.85 4.32 5.33
C VAL A 304 31.58 5.70 4.72
N VAL A 305 32.56 6.59 4.75
CA VAL A 305 32.44 7.99 4.28
C VAL A 305 31.92 8.07 2.85
N GLU A 306 32.40 7.20 1.95
CA GLU A 306 31.96 7.13 0.55
C GLU A 306 30.46 6.88 0.36
N LYS A 307 29.81 6.25 1.36
CA LYS A 307 28.38 5.94 1.35
C LYS A 307 27.56 6.90 2.21
N CYS A 308 28.18 7.96 2.71
CA CYS A 308 27.54 8.99 3.51
C CYS A 308 27.30 10.24 2.65
N ILE A 309 26.06 10.70 2.57
CA ILE A 309 25.68 11.88 1.78
C ILE A 309 25.28 13.00 2.73
N VAL A 310 26.00 14.14 2.70
CA VAL A 310 25.68 15.33 3.51
C VAL A 310 25.04 16.41 2.64
N ARG A 311 23.98 17.04 3.16
CA ARG A 311 23.14 18.03 2.46
C ARG A 311 22.64 19.12 3.42
N LEU A 312 22.26 20.26 2.84
CA LEU A 312 21.69 21.41 3.54
C LEU A 312 20.19 21.52 3.25
N ARG A 313 19.35 21.69 4.27
CA ARG A 313 17.93 21.99 4.09
C ARG A 313 17.71 23.48 3.78
N GLU A 314 16.51 23.80 3.28
CA GLU A 314 16.05 25.19 3.07
C GLU A 314 16.10 26.03 4.36
N ASP A 315 15.95 25.40 5.53
CA ASP A 315 16.04 26.05 6.85
C ASP A 315 17.49 26.26 7.33
N GLY A 316 18.50 25.93 6.51
CA GLY A 316 19.92 26.01 6.83
C GLY A 316 20.44 24.83 7.68
N THR A 317 19.60 23.85 8.01
CA THR A 317 20.02 22.70 8.81
C THR A 317 20.80 21.69 7.98
N ILE A 318 21.99 21.32 8.47
CA ILE A 318 22.83 20.28 7.88
C ILE A 318 22.31 18.89 8.31
N PHE A 319 22.18 17.98 7.35
CA PHE A 319 21.86 16.59 7.61
C PHE A 319 22.72 15.64 6.79
N GLY A 320 22.91 14.44 7.32
CA GLY A 320 23.65 13.34 6.70
C GLY A 320 22.74 12.14 6.49
N LEU A 321 22.91 11.43 5.37
CA LEU A 321 22.26 10.18 5.06
C LEU A 321 23.27 9.04 5.24
N LEU A 322 22.97 8.16 6.18
CA LEU A 322 23.76 6.98 6.53
C LEU A 322 23.13 5.72 5.92
N TYR A 323 23.88 5.05 5.06
CA TYR A 323 23.42 3.83 4.40
C TYR A 323 23.59 2.58 5.30
N CYS A 324 22.49 1.88 5.59
CA CYS A 324 22.53 0.60 6.29
C CYS A 324 22.67 -0.57 5.31
N SER A 325 23.76 -1.33 5.43
CA SER A 325 24.07 -2.51 4.59
C SER A 325 23.19 -3.74 4.84
N TYR A 326 22.51 -3.81 5.98
CA TYR A 326 21.61 -4.92 6.32
C TYR A 326 20.21 -4.77 5.70
N CYS A 327 19.65 -3.56 5.79
CA CYS A 327 18.31 -3.27 5.30
C CYS A 327 18.28 -2.61 3.91
N ASN A 328 19.43 -2.18 3.38
CA ASN A 328 19.51 -1.38 2.15
C ASN A 328 18.66 -0.09 2.23
N ILE A 329 18.71 0.61 3.37
CA ILE A 329 17.99 1.88 3.59
C ILE A 329 18.93 2.99 4.02
N ASN A 330 18.62 4.23 3.62
CA ASN A 330 19.28 5.44 4.10
C ASN A 330 18.56 6.00 5.33
N LEU A 331 19.35 6.36 6.35
CA LEU A 331 18.87 6.88 7.62
C LEU A 331 19.44 8.27 7.86
N GLN A 332 18.58 9.19 8.29
CA GLN A 332 18.98 10.58 8.49
C GLN A 332 19.60 10.80 9.87
N ALA A 333 20.79 11.40 9.87
CA ALA A 333 21.40 12.08 11.00
C ALA A 333 21.29 13.60 10.78
N VAL A 334 21.10 14.37 11.85
CA VAL A 334 20.95 15.83 11.77
C VAL A 334 21.98 16.47 12.71
N VAL A 335 22.54 17.61 12.31
CA VAL A 335 23.39 18.42 13.19
C VAL A 335 22.48 19.25 14.10
N GLU A 336 22.64 19.11 15.42
CA GLU A 336 21.96 19.97 16.39
C GLU A 336 23.03 20.66 17.26
N GLY A 337 23.05 22.00 17.21
CA GLY A 337 24.18 22.79 17.68
C GLY A 337 25.44 22.45 16.87
N ASN A 338 26.45 21.86 17.52
CA ASN A 338 27.71 21.42 16.91
C ASN A 338 27.89 19.90 16.91
N THR A 339 26.82 19.13 17.12
CA THR A 339 26.93 17.68 17.27
C THR A 339 25.93 16.91 16.42
N TRP A 340 26.40 15.84 15.79
CA TRP A 340 25.57 14.91 15.03
C TRP A 340 24.64 14.09 15.94
N LYS A 341 23.33 14.11 15.71
CA LYS A 341 22.39 13.19 16.34
C LYS A 341 22.27 11.90 15.51
N ILE A 342 22.90 10.83 16.00
CA ILE A 342 22.90 9.49 15.38
C ILE A 342 21.90 8.51 16.01
N SER A 343 21.05 8.97 16.93
CA SER A 343 20.13 8.12 17.70
C SER A 343 19.18 7.30 16.84
N ASN A 344 18.75 7.82 15.68
CA ASN A 344 17.92 7.09 14.72
C ASN A 344 18.66 5.90 14.12
N PHE A 345 19.91 6.10 13.71
CA PHE A 345 20.75 5.04 13.16
C PHE A 345 21.05 3.98 14.22
N VAL A 346 21.38 4.41 15.44
CA VAL A 346 21.63 3.51 16.56
C VAL A 346 20.40 2.66 16.89
N LYS A 347 19.21 3.27 17.04
CA LYS A 347 17.95 2.55 17.28
C LYS A 347 17.63 1.57 16.15
N HIS A 348 17.90 1.94 14.91
CA HIS A 348 17.71 1.03 13.78
C HIS A 348 18.63 -0.18 13.87
N CYS A 349 19.93 0.04 14.11
CA CYS A 349 20.91 -1.03 14.22
C CYS A 349 20.70 -1.96 15.41
N GLN A 350 19.96 -1.57 16.45
CA GLN A 350 19.54 -2.48 17.52
C GLN A 350 18.69 -3.67 17.02
N GLN A 351 18.06 -3.53 15.84
CA GLN A 351 17.35 -4.63 15.19
C GLN A 351 18.29 -5.62 14.46
N HIS A 352 19.52 -5.19 14.15
CA HIS A 352 20.54 -5.99 13.47
C HIS A 352 21.55 -6.60 14.44
N TYR A 353 21.96 -5.82 15.44
CA TYR A 353 22.87 -6.24 16.49
C TYR A 353 22.52 -5.53 17.78
N ARG A 354 22.17 -6.29 18.82
CA ARG A 354 21.81 -5.74 20.12
C ARG A 354 23.08 -5.47 20.92
N VAL A 355 23.49 -4.21 20.93
CA VAL A 355 24.61 -3.73 21.75
C VAL A 355 24.28 -3.95 23.23
N GLU A 356 25.14 -4.68 23.95
CA GLU A 356 25.01 -4.88 25.39
C GLU A 356 25.49 -3.62 26.13
N PHE A 357 24.59 -2.99 26.87
CA PHE A 357 24.98 -1.88 27.74
C PHE A 357 25.65 -2.41 29.00
N ASN A 358 26.97 -2.32 29.07
CA ASN A 358 27.68 -2.48 30.33
C ASN A 358 27.20 -1.38 31.30
N LYS A 359 26.33 -1.75 32.26
CA LYS A 359 25.94 -0.89 33.39
C LYS A 359 27.11 -0.76 34.37
N ALA A 360 28.21 -0.15 33.95
CA ALA A 360 29.37 0.09 34.80
C ALA A 360 30.04 1.42 34.45
N ALA A 361 29.33 2.53 34.71
CA ALA A 361 29.91 3.84 35.04
C ALA A 361 28.80 4.91 35.24
N LYS A 362 27.85 4.68 36.16
CA LYS A 362 27.22 5.84 36.80
C LYS A 362 28.29 6.44 37.72
N ARG A 363 29.01 7.45 37.20
CA ARG A 363 29.84 8.35 38.01
C ARG A 363 28.95 8.89 39.14
N LYS A 364 29.19 8.43 40.36
CA LYS A 364 28.72 9.10 41.57
C LYS A 364 29.24 10.54 41.49
N ARG A 365 28.34 11.51 41.51
CA ARG A 365 28.71 12.89 41.87
C ARG A 365 29.31 12.82 43.28
N PRO A 366 30.46 13.47 43.55
CA PRO A 366 30.86 13.67 44.93
C PRO A 366 29.82 14.60 45.56
N LEU A 367 29.13 14.13 46.60
CA LEU A 367 28.55 15.04 47.57
C LEU A 367 29.73 15.72 48.24
N GLY A 368 29.83 17.04 48.07
CA GLY A 368 30.79 17.84 48.79
C GLY A 368 30.47 17.81 50.28
N ASP A 369 31.53 17.65 51.07
CA ASP A 369 31.57 18.00 52.49
C ASP A 369 31.09 19.44 52.68
N GLY A 370 30.28 19.61 53.71
CA GLY A 370 29.82 20.88 54.22
C GLY A 370 29.55 20.74 55.71
N ASP A 371 30.59 20.40 56.47
CA ASP A 371 30.65 20.75 57.89
C ASP A 371 30.72 22.28 58.00
N ASN A 372 29.75 22.87 58.68
CA ASN A 372 30.00 24.02 59.54
C ASN A 372 28.96 24.07 60.66
N ALA A 373 29.49 23.94 61.87
CA ALA A 373 28.85 24.23 63.14
C ALA A 373 28.69 25.75 63.36
N THR A 374 28.03 26.10 64.47
CA THR A 374 27.63 27.43 65.02
C THR A 374 26.25 27.91 64.50
N ASP A 375 25.22 28.13 65.32
CA ASP A 375 25.04 28.31 66.78
C ASP A 375 23.78 27.56 67.26
#